data_AF-A0AAQ0J0A7-F1
#
_entry.id   AF-A0AAQ0J0A7-F1
#
_cell.length_a   1.000
_cell.length_b   1.000
_cell.length_c   1.000
_cell.angle_alpha   90.00
_cell.angle_beta   90.00
_cell.angle_gamma   90.00
#
_symmetry.space_group_name_H-M   'P 1'
#
loop_
_entity.id
_entity.type
_entity.pdbx_description
1 polymer ?
#
loop_
_entity_poly.entity_id
_entity_poly.type
_entity_poly.pdbx_seq_one_letter_code
_entity_poly.pdbx_strand_id
1 'polypeptide(L)'
;MFYLCSIGSNLDPNSHVTKVLEELASRFGRLQTSSVISTKPVGMHSSHDFLNCLLILESELDASALKQAFVAMEVSHGRDRSDPLCKVHDRPLDIDILASNPHGDFAAEQVDSYLIELLAELYGRGKVHDPKVALQLHLPAGSGKTVHIQSIGLEPATVCMPSEHSQSAPPIHLDAGPGHIAVRHQ
;
A
#
# COMPACT_ATOMS: atom_id res chain seq x y z
N MET A 1 0.48 -12.83 -9.91
CA MET A 1 1.81 -12.28 -9.51
C MET A 1 1.58 -11.26 -8.42
N PHE A 2 2.43 -11.19 -7.38
CA PHE A 2 2.29 -10.17 -6.34
C PHE A 2 3.22 -8.99 -6.60
N TYR A 3 2.77 -7.81 -6.19
CA TYR A 3 3.52 -6.56 -6.31
C TYR A 3 3.53 -5.85 -4.96
N LEU A 4 4.73 -5.47 -4.51
CA LEU A 4 4.91 -4.51 -3.42
C LEU A 4 4.94 -3.11 -4.05
N CYS A 5 4.05 -2.25 -3.60
CA CYS A 5 3.92 -0.89 -4.09
C CYS A 5 3.98 0.12 -2.94
N SER A 6 4.39 1.35 -3.24
CA SER A 6 4.21 2.51 -2.37
C SER A 6 3.11 3.42 -2.91
N ILE A 7 2.41 4.10 -2.02
CA ILE A 7 1.57 5.26 -2.31
C ILE A 7 2.17 6.47 -1.61
N GLY A 8 2.24 7.60 -2.31
CA GLY A 8 2.61 8.90 -1.76
C GLY A 8 1.65 10.01 -2.20
N SER A 9 1.30 10.92 -1.30
CA SER A 9 0.49 12.11 -1.63
C SER A 9 0.80 13.26 -0.69
N ASN A 10 0.85 14.50 -1.19
CA ASN A 10 0.96 15.70 -0.35
C ASN A 10 -0.02 16.82 -0.70
N LEU A 11 -0.82 16.68 -1.76
CA LEU A 11 -2.00 17.53 -2.00
C LEU A 11 -3.24 16.77 -1.57
N ASP A 12 -4.05 17.35 -0.68
CA ASP A 12 -5.24 16.74 -0.07
C ASP A 12 -5.05 15.25 0.31
N PRO A 13 -3.96 14.90 1.01
CA PRO A 13 -3.46 13.53 1.00
C PRO A 13 -4.40 12.53 1.68
N ASN A 14 -5.14 12.95 2.71
CA ASN A 14 -6.16 12.10 3.33
C ASN A 14 -7.21 11.65 2.29
N SER A 15 -7.64 12.56 1.40
CA SER A 15 -8.66 12.25 0.40
C SER A 15 -8.10 11.36 -0.70
N HIS A 16 -6.91 11.69 -1.23
CA HIS A 16 -6.35 10.93 -2.35
C HIS A 16 -5.88 9.53 -1.95
N VAL A 17 -5.24 9.38 -0.77
CA VAL A 17 -4.84 8.05 -0.26
C VAL A 17 -6.06 7.19 0.03
N THR A 18 -7.12 7.76 0.60
CA THR A 18 -8.40 7.03 0.84
C THR A 18 -9.00 6.54 -0.48
N LYS A 19 -9.20 7.45 -1.44
CA LYS A 19 -9.80 7.12 -2.75
C LYS A 19 -9.00 6.09 -3.52
N VAL A 20 -7.67 6.23 -3.58
CA VAL A 20 -6.85 5.28 -4.35
C VAL A 20 -6.87 3.89 -3.72
N LEU A 21 -6.91 3.77 -2.38
CA LEU A 21 -7.00 2.47 -1.72
C LEU A 21 -8.37 1.80 -1.97
N GLU A 22 -9.46 2.57 -1.99
CA GLU A 22 -10.78 2.08 -2.38
C GLU A 22 -10.81 1.61 -3.85
N GLU A 23 -10.24 2.40 -4.78
CA GLU A 23 -10.14 2.05 -6.20
C GLU A 23 -9.29 0.80 -6.43
N LEU A 24 -8.14 0.71 -5.76
CA LEU A 24 -7.25 -0.46 -5.82
C LEU A 24 -7.94 -1.70 -5.25
N ALA A 25 -8.65 -1.59 -4.13
CA ALA A 25 -9.39 -2.70 -3.55
C ALA A 25 -10.52 -3.15 -4.49
N SER A 26 -11.23 -2.21 -5.11
CA SER A 26 -12.25 -2.53 -6.10
C SER A 26 -11.68 -3.23 -7.35
N ARG A 27 -10.46 -2.90 -7.75
CA ARG A 27 -9.84 -3.41 -8.98
C ARG A 27 -9.10 -4.74 -8.78
N PHE A 28 -8.41 -4.90 -7.66
CA PHE A 28 -7.53 -6.03 -7.37
C PHE A 28 -8.05 -6.94 -6.25
N GLY A 29 -9.20 -6.60 -5.67
CA GLY A 29 -9.86 -7.38 -4.62
C GLY A 29 -9.22 -7.18 -3.26
N ARG A 30 -8.19 -7.96 -2.95
CA ARG A 30 -7.52 -7.96 -1.64
C ARG A 30 -6.22 -7.19 -1.68
N LEU A 31 -6.08 -6.24 -0.76
CA LEU A 31 -4.84 -5.51 -0.49
C LEU A 31 -4.36 -5.84 0.93
N GLN A 32 -3.05 -5.99 1.10
CA GLN A 32 -2.41 -5.83 2.41
C GLN A 32 -1.76 -4.46 2.44
N THR A 33 -1.99 -3.69 3.50
CA THR A 33 -1.51 -2.31 3.64
C THR A 33 -0.70 -2.18 4.91
N SER A 34 0.34 -1.35 4.91
CA SER A 34 1.04 -0.95 6.14
C SER A 34 0.21 0.08 6.92
N SER A 35 0.75 0.59 8.03
CA SER A 35 0.32 1.90 8.53
C SER A 35 0.53 3.00 7.48
N VAL A 36 -0.18 4.12 7.64
CA VAL A 36 -0.05 5.33 6.82
C VAL A 36 0.70 6.37 7.66
N ILE A 37 1.85 6.84 7.16
CA ILE A 37 2.73 7.75 7.88
C ILE A 37 2.79 9.13 7.22
N SER A 38 3.01 10.15 8.04
CA SER A 38 3.30 11.51 7.59
C SER A 38 4.81 11.75 7.59
N THR A 39 5.38 12.04 6.42
CA THR A 39 6.83 12.29 6.25
C THR A 39 7.10 13.64 5.62
N LYS A 40 8.25 14.24 5.91
CA LYS A 40 8.69 15.46 5.23
C LYS A 40 9.04 15.19 3.76
N PRO A 41 8.84 16.17 2.85
CA PRO A 41 9.28 16.06 1.46
C PRO A 41 10.81 15.87 1.40
N VAL A 42 11.26 14.97 0.53
CA VAL A 42 12.68 14.69 0.27
C VAL A 42 12.97 14.95 -1.21
N GLY A 43 14.06 15.67 -1.51
CA GLY A 43 14.44 15.96 -2.90
C GLY A 43 13.57 17.01 -3.61
N MET A 44 12.67 17.68 -2.88
CA MET A 44 11.82 18.76 -3.37
C MET A 44 11.59 19.82 -2.29
N HIS A 45 11.18 21.03 -2.70
CA HIS A 45 10.81 22.10 -1.78
C HIS A 45 9.29 22.22 -1.70
N SER A 46 8.72 21.84 -0.56
CA SER A 46 7.29 21.95 -0.29
C SER A 46 7.04 22.23 1.19
N SER A 47 5.96 22.94 1.48
CA SER A 47 5.42 23.11 2.83
C SER A 47 4.47 21.99 3.23
N HIS A 48 4.09 21.10 2.31
CA HIS A 48 3.14 20.03 2.54
C HIS A 48 3.87 18.71 2.82
N ASP A 49 3.54 18.12 3.96
CA ASP A 49 4.00 16.77 4.31
C ASP A 49 3.32 15.73 3.43
N PHE A 50 4.02 14.65 3.15
CA PHE A 50 3.48 13.51 2.43
C PHE A 50 2.80 12.54 3.38
N LEU A 51 1.65 12.00 2.99
CA LEU A 51 1.24 10.69 3.45
C LEU A 51 1.85 9.60 2.58
N ASN A 52 2.50 8.63 3.22
CA ASN A 52 3.10 7.47 2.58
C ASN A 52 2.59 6.18 3.21
N CYS A 53 2.37 5.15 2.39
CA CYS A 53 2.13 3.79 2.85
C CYS A 53 2.61 2.75 1.84
N LEU A 54 2.85 1.53 2.31
CA LEU A 54 3.08 0.37 1.47
C LEU A 54 1.79 -0.43 1.29
N LEU A 55 1.68 -1.07 0.13
CA LEU A 55 0.67 -2.09 -0.10
C LEU A 55 1.23 -3.28 -0.89
N ILE A 56 0.65 -4.45 -0.64
CA ILE A 56 0.85 -5.65 -1.44
C ILE A 56 -0.47 -5.98 -2.11
N LEU A 57 -0.44 -6.16 -3.43
CA LEU A 57 -1.58 -6.61 -4.22
C LEU A 57 -1.20 -7.79 -5.12
N GLU A 58 -2.22 -8.55 -5.51
CA GLU A 58 -2.11 -9.56 -6.55
C GLU A 58 -2.67 -9.02 -7.87
N SER A 59 -1.98 -9.31 -8.97
CA SER A 59 -2.41 -8.90 -10.30
C SER A 59 -2.01 -9.92 -11.35
N GLU A 60 -2.90 -10.09 -12.33
CA GLU A 60 -2.66 -10.82 -13.58
C GLU A 60 -1.99 -9.94 -14.65
N LEU A 61 -2.02 -8.62 -14.46
CA LEU A 61 -1.27 -7.69 -15.31
C LEU A 61 0.22 -7.85 -15.04
N ASP A 62 1.02 -7.82 -16.11
CA ASP A 62 2.46 -7.66 -15.98
C ASP A 62 2.83 -6.28 -15.41
N ALA A 63 4.11 -6.12 -15.03
CA ALA A 63 4.59 -4.89 -14.40
C ALA A 63 4.40 -3.64 -15.27
N SER A 64 4.48 -3.78 -16.60
CA SER A 64 4.33 -2.66 -17.54
C SER A 64 2.88 -2.21 -17.61
N ALA A 65 1.95 -3.14 -17.80
CA ALA A 65 0.52 -2.87 -17.82
C ALA A 65 0.01 -2.36 -16.47
N LEU A 66 0.54 -2.89 -15.35
CA LEU A 66 0.23 -2.40 -14.02
C LEU A 66 0.76 -0.97 -13.81
N LYS A 67 1.98 -0.66 -14.25
CA LYS A 67 2.51 0.72 -14.18
C LYS A 67 1.67 1.68 -15.02
N GLN A 68 1.22 1.28 -16.21
CA GLN A 68 0.31 2.10 -17.02
C GLN A 68 -1.03 2.35 -16.32
N ALA A 69 -1.57 1.34 -15.63
CA ALA A 69 -2.77 1.49 -14.82
C ALA A 69 -2.59 2.51 -13.69
N PHE A 70 -1.44 2.47 -12.99
CA PHE A 70 -1.11 3.44 -11.94
C PHE A 70 -0.94 4.85 -12.50
N VAL A 71 -0.23 5.00 -13.62
CA VAL A 71 -0.09 6.29 -14.30
C VAL A 71 -1.47 6.88 -14.65
N ALA A 72 -2.41 6.05 -15.11
CA ALA A 72 -3.77 6.50 -15.39
C ALA A 72 -4.53 6.95 -14.13
N MET A 73 -4.37 6.25 -13.00
CA MET A 73 -4.96 6.64 -11.70
C MET A 73 -4.35 7.96 -11.18
N GLU A 74 -3.03 8.14 -11.29
CA GLU A 74 -2.39 9.39 -10.88
C GLU A 74 -2.93 10.59 -11.67
N VAL A 75 -3.10 10.42 -13.00
CA VAL A 75 -3.67 11.45 -13.87
C VAL A 75 -5.14 11.71 -13.54
N SER A 76 -5.95 10.67 -13.27
CA SER A 76 -7.36 10.87 -12.85
C SER A 76 -7.47 11.55 -11.49
N HIS A 77 -6.49 11.38 -10.62
CA HIS A 77 -6.34 12.11 -9.36
C HIS A 77 -5.82 13.55 -9.53
N GLY A 78 -5.47 13.97 -10.75
CA GLY A 78 -5.05 15.33 -11.07
C GLY A 78 -3.55 15.55 -11.15
N ARG A 79 -2.72 14.49 -11.16
CA ARG A 79 -1.27 14.64 -11.38
C ARG A 79 -1.02 15.04 -12.83
N ASP A 80 -0.45 16.23 -13.03
CA ASP A 80 0.07 16.62 -14.33
C ASP A 80 1.42 15.97 -14.60
N ARG A 81 1.43 14.90 -15.40
CA ARG A 81 2.66 14.22 -15.84
C ARG A 81 3.28 14.82 -17.09
N SER A 82 2.64 15.81 -17.71
CA SER A 82 3.18 16.53 -18.87
C SER A 82 4.17 17.63 -18.47
N ASP A 83 4.10 18.11 -17.23
CA ASP A 83 5.05 19.05 -16.65
C ASP A 83 6.45 18.42 -16.53
N PRO A 84 7.50 18.98 -17.19
CA PRO A 84 8.87 18.52 -17.04
C PRO A 84 9.40 18.53 -15.60
N LEU A 85 8.83 19.37 -14.73
CA LEU A 85 9.15 19.50 -13.31
C LEU A 85 8.21 18.72 -12.41
N CYS A 86 7.33 17.87 -12.97
CA CYS A 86 6.36 17.09 -12.20
C CYS A 86 6.99 16.27 -11.07
N LYS A 87 8.29 15.90 -11.15
CA LYS A 87 9.02 15.17 -10.10
C LYS A 87 9.36 16.00 -8.85
N VAL A 88 9.41 17.32 -8.96
CA VAL A 88 9.77 18.21 -7.83
C VAL A 88 8.60 19.07 -7.35
N HIS A 89 7.42 18.90 -7.94
CA HIS A 89 6.19 19.56 -7.54
C HIS A 89 5.35 18.68 -6.62
N ASP A 90 4.50 19.34 -5.84
CA ASP A 90 3.46 18.68 -5.06
C ASP A 90 2.54 17.87 -5.97
N ARG A 91 2.02 16.76 -5.44
CA ARG A 91 1.24 15.80 -6.21
C ARG A 91 0.07 15.25 -5.39
N PRO A 92 -1.09 15.06 -6.05
CA PRO A 92 -2.24 14.44 -5.42
C PRO A 92 -2.02 12.95 -5.18
N LEU A 93 -1.24 12.28 -6.03
CA LEU A 93 -1.00 10.84 -5.95
C LEU A 93 0.30 10.46 -6.68
N ASP A 94 1.05 9.56 -6.07
CA ASP A 94 2.17 8.81 -6.64
C ASP A 94 1.98 7.34 -6.29
N ILE A 95 2.11 6.44 -7.28
CA ILE A 95 2.13 5.01 -7.03
C ILE A 95 3.32 4.39 -7.76
N ASP A 96 4.20 3.76 -6.98
CA ASP A 96 5.38 3.07 -7.50
C ASP A 96 5.33 1.58 -7.20
N ILE A 97 5.74 0.79 -8.20
CA ILE A 97 6.01 -0.64 -8.01
C ILE A 97 7.45 -0.72 -7.51
N LEU A 98 7.63 -1.27 -6.31
CA LEU A 98 8.93 -1.44 -5.67
C LEU A 98 9.54 -2.79 -6.02
N ALA A 99 8.72 -3.85 -6.00
CA ALA A 99 9.15 -5.21 -6.30
C ALA A 99 7.99 -6.08 -6.79
N SER A 100 8.32 -7.20 -7.44
CA SER A 100 7.36 -8.24 -7.82
C SER A 100 7.84 -9.61 -7.36
N ASN A 101 6.95 -10.43 -6.82
CA ASN A 101 7.28 -11.75 -6.29
C ASN A 101 6.12 -12.73 -6.57
N PRO A 102 6.37 -13.96 -7.06
CA PRO A 102 5.31 -14.92 -7.36
C PRO A 102 4.57 -15.44 -6.11
N HIS A 103 5.16 -15.31 -4.92
CA HIS A 103 4.62 -15.82 -3.66
C HIS A 103 4.18 -14.72 -2.68
N GLY A 104 4.39 -13.44 -3.00
CA GLY A 104 3.99 -12.32 -2.15
C GLY A 104 4.85 -12.11 -0.89
N ASP A 105 6.03 -12.74 -0.83
CA ASP A 105 7.01 -12.49 0.22
C ASP A 105 8.05 -11.46 -0.21
N PHE A 106 8.06 -10.32 0.47
CA PHE A 106 8.91 -9.16 0.25
C PHE A 106 9.70 -8.78 1.52
N ALA A 107 9.78 -9.68 2.52
CA ALA A 107 10.38 -9.37 3.83
C ALA A 107 11.85 -8.92 3.75
N ALA A 108 12.55 -9.28 2.67
CA ALA A 108 13.95 -8.98 2.42
C ALA A 108 14.17 -7.95 1.30
N GLU A 109 13.09 -7.35 0.78
CA GLU A 109 13.22 -6.35 -0.29
C GLU A 109 13.91 -5.09 0.21
N GLN A 110 14.71 -4.49 -0.68
CA GLN A 110 15.34 -3.21 -0.43
C GLN A 110 14.40 -2.10 -0.90
N VAL A 111 13.98 -1.26 0.05
CA VAL A 111 13.12 -0.10 -0.19
C VAL A 111 13.82 1.17 0.27
N ASP A 112 13.31 2.32 -0.15
CA ASP A 112 13.81 3.61 0.32
C ASP A 112 13.76 3.73 1.84
N SER A 113 14.68 4.50 2.42
CA SER A 113 14.90 4.55 3.87
C SER A 113 13.65 4.87 4.70
N TYR A 114 12.78 5.74 4.20
CA TYR A 114 11.53 6.14 4.85
C TYR A 114 10.44 5.06 4.78
N LEU A 115 10.62 4.00 3.98
CA LEU A 115 9.69 2.88 3.84
C LEU A 115 10.17 1.63 4.62
N ILE A 116 11.41 1.61 5.12
CA ILE A 116 11.98 0.44 5.80
C ILE A 116 11.16 0.02 7.02
N GLU A 117 10.76 0.98 7.86
CA GLU A 117 9.97 0.68 9.05
C GLU A 117 8.57 0.15 8.71
N LEU A 118 7.94 0.68 7.64
CA LEU A 118 6.65 0.19 7.16
C LEU A 118 6.76 -1.25 6.64
N LEU A 119 7.82 -1.57 5.89
CA LEU A 119 8.04 -2.91 5.38
C LEU A 119 8.30 -3.87 6.53
N ALA A 120 9.13 -3.49 7.52
CA ALA A 120 9.33 -4.32 8.70
C ALA A 120 8.00 -4.57 9.43
N GLU A 121 7.19 -3.52 9.65
CA GLU A 121 5.91 -3.62 10.36
C GLU A 121 4.90 -4.53 9.65
N LEU A 122 4.83 -4.48 8.31
CA LEU A 122 4.01 -5.38 7.50
C LEU A 122 4.26 -6.86 7.79
N TYR A 123 5.50 -7.21 8.16
CA TYR A 123 5.92 -8.58 8.50
C TYR A 123 5.98 -8.81 10.02
N GLY A 124 5.39 -7.92 10.83
CA GLY A 124 5.37 -8.02 12.28
C GLY A 124 6.72 -7.76 12.93
N ARG A 125 7.63 -7.06 12.25
CA ARG A 125 8.99 -6.77 12.71
C ARG A 125 9.13 -5.27 12.97
N GLY A 126 9.72 -4.90 14.10
CA GLY A 126 10.00 -3.50 14.39
C GLY A 126 8.76 -2.66 14.72
N LYS A 127 8.96 -1.35 14.75
CA LYS A 127 7.93 -0.34 15.04
C LYS A 127 8.17 0.86 14.12
N VAL A 128 7.07 1.46 13.70
CA VAL A 128 7.08 2.69 12.92
C VAL A 128 7.07 3.88 13.87
N HIS A 129 8.04 4.78 13.72
CA HIS A 129 8.22 5.94 14.57
C HIS A 129 7.62 7.21 13.97
N ASP A 130 7.47 7.27 12.65
CA ASP A 130 6.83 8.40 11.98
C ASP A 130 5.36 8.56 12.44
N PRO A 131 4.84 9.81 12.47
CA PRO A 131 3.47 10.06 12.84
C PRO A 131 2.49 9.31 11.92
N LYS A 132 1.63 8.50 12.53
CA LYS A 132 0.63 7.72 11.79
C LYS A 132 -0.69 8.47 11.64
N VAL A 133 -1.39 8.20 10.55
CA VAL A 133 -2.69 8.82 10.24
C VAL A 133 -3.75 7.74 10.05
N ALA A 134 -4.86 7.87 10.77
CA ALA A 134 -6.02 7.02 10.57
C ALA A 134 -6.84 7.51 9.36
N LEU A 135 -7.24 6.59 8.48
CA LEU A 135 -8.12 6.87 7.35
C LEU A 135 -9.39 6.02 7.44
N GLN A 136 -10.47 6.51 6.82
CA GLN A 136 -11.75 5.80 6.74
C GLN A 136 -12.05 5.48 5.28
N LEU A 137 -11.95 4.20 4.93
CA LEU A 137 -12.31 3.70 3.60
C LEU A 137 -13.82 3.40 3.56
N HIS A 138 -14.45 3.79 2.46
CA HIS A 138 -15.86 3.60 2.14
C HIS A 138 -15.98 2.55 1.04
N LEU A 139 -16.01 1.27 1.44
CA LEU A 139 -16.00 0.14 0.52
C LEU A 139 -17.45 -0.23 0.15
N PRO A 140 -17.83 -0.22 -1.14
CA PRO A 140 -19.15 -0.68 -1.57
C PRO A 140 -19.38 -2.14 -1.18
N ALA A 141 -20.50 -2.43 -0.50
CA ALA A 141 -20.88 -3.79 -0.13
C ALA A 141 -21.88 -4.35 -1.15
N GLY A 142 -21.42 -5.26 -2.02
CA GLY A 142 -22.28 -6.02 -2.94
C GLY A 142 -23.10 -5.15 -3.91
N SER A 143 -24.23 -5.68 -4.36
CA SER A 143 -25.11 -5.06 -5.36
C SER A 143 -26.05 -3.94 -4.82
N GLY A 144 -25.87 -3.54 -3.56
CA GLY A 144 -26.73 -2.58 -2.86
C GLY A 144 -26.12 -1.20 -2.61
N LYS A 145 -26.93 -0.27 -2.08
CA LYS A 145 -26.52 1.08 -1.63
C LYS A 145 -25.71 1.08 -0.31
N THR A 146 -25.25 -0.08 0.16
CA THR A 146 -24.61 -0.22 1.46
C THR A 146 -23.11 0.04 1.32
N VAL A 147 -22.58 0.91 2.18
CA VAL A 147 -21.15 1.23 2.25
C VAL A 147 -20.61 0.69 3.57
N HIS A 148 -19.58 -0.14 3.49
CA HIS A 148 -18.82 -0.61 4.64
C HIS A 148 -17.71 0.40 4.94
N ILE A 149 -17.68 0.94 6.16
CA ILE A 149 -16.61 1.84 6.60
C ILE A 149 -15.53 1.03 7.31
N GLN A 150 -14.31 1.06 6.77
CA GLN A 150 -13.14 0.43 7.38
C GLN A 150 -12.12 1.47 7.81
N SER A 151 -11.77 1.47 9.10
CA SER A 151 -10.65 2.27 9.61
C SER A 151 -9.32 1.57 9.34
N ILE A 152 -8.34 2.29 8.78
CA ILE A 152 -6.99 1.80 8.50
C ILE A 152 -5.92 2.84 8.90
N GLY A 153 -4.64 2.50 8.74
CA GLY A 153 -3.54 3.46 8.73
C GLY A 153 -2.78 3.60 10.06
N LEU A 154 -3.31 3.09 11.17
CA LEU A 154 -2.57 3.04 12.45
C LEU A 154 -1.72 1.77 12.60
N GLU A 155 -2.06 0.72 11.88
CA GLU A 155 -1.41 -0.58 11.88
C GLU A 155 -1.62 -1.28 10.52
N PRO A 156 -0.84 -2.32 10.21
CA PRO A 156 -1.07 -3.11 9.01
C PRO A 156 -2.50 -3.65 8.95
N ALA A 157 -3.14 -3.50 7.79
CA ALA A 157 -4.53 -3.91 7.60
C ALA A 157 -4.70 -4.68 6.30
N THR A 158 -5.67 -5.59 6.29
CA THR A 158 -6.19 -6.18 5.06
C THR A 158 -7.40 -5.36 4.61
N VAL A 159 -7.38 -4.87 3.37
CA VAL A 159 -8.51 -4.19 2.73
C VAL A 159 -9.07 -5.15 1.68
N CYS A 160 -10.35 -5.51 1.79
CA CYS A 160 -11.03 -6.37 0.83
C CYS A 160 -12.39 -5.78 0.49
N MET A 161 -12.81 -5.92 -0.76
CA MET A 161 -14.22 -5.72 -1.10
C MET A 161 -15.07 -6.75 -0.35
N PRO A 162 -16.19 -6.35 0.28
CA PRO A 162 -17.13 -7.28 0.88
C PRO A 162 -17.69 -8.22 -0.21
N SER A 163 -17.35 -9.51 -0.16
CA SER A 163 -17.95 -10.50 -1.04
C SER A 163 -19.35 -10.89 -0.52
N GLU A 164 -20.34 -11.04 -1.41
CA GLU A 164 -21.68 -11.52 -1.03
C GLU A 164 -21.70 -13.01 -0.62
N HIS A 165 -20.58 -13.73 -0.70
CA HIS A 165 -20.49 -15.11 -0.20
C HIS A 165 -19.20 -15.34 0.58
N SER A 166 -19.37 -15.63 1.87
CA SER A 166 -18.36 -16.15 2.77
C SER A 166 -17.87 -17.52 2.29
N GLN A 167 -16.70 -17.56 1.65
CA GLN A 167 -15.76 -18.65 1.83
C GLN A 167 -14.37 -18.03 2.03
N SER A 168 -13.85 -18.20 3.24
CA SER A 168 -12.55 -17.73 3.67
C SER A 168 -11.46 -18.29 2.76
N ALA A 169 -10.77 -17.43 2.02
CA ALA A 169 -9.41 -17.72 1.61
C ALA A 169 -8.53 -17.76 2.87
N PRO A 170 -7.61 -18.72 3.02
CA PRO A 170 -6.74 -18.77 4.18
C PRO A 170 -5.89 -17.48 4.24
N PRO A 171 -5.54 -17.00 5.45
CA PRO A 171 -4.57 -15.92 5.57
C PRO A 171 -3.28 -16.34 4.87
N ILE A 172 -2.68 -15.42 4.11
CA ILE A 172 -1.28 -15.56 3.67
C ILE A 172 -0.46 -15.64 4.96
N HIS A 173 -0.08 -16.85 5.34
CA HIS A 173 0.85 -17.08 6.43
C HIS A 173 2.21 -16.58 5.95
N LEU A 174 2.58 -15.39 6.41
CA LEU A 174 3.96 -14.92 6.40
C LEU A 174 4.71 -15.75 7.44
N ASP A 175 5.22 -16.91 7.01
CA ASP A 175 5.88 -17.87 7.89
C ASP A 175 7.22 -17.30 8.36
N ALA A 176 7.25 -16.78 9.58
CA ALA A 176 8.47 -16.37 10.25
C ALA A 176 9.19 -17.60 10.81
N GLY A 177 9.91 -18.33 9.96
CA GLY A 177 10.94 -19.27 10.41
C GLY A 177 12.11 -18.53 11.06
N PRO A 178 12.67 -19.03 12.17
CA PRO A 178 13.73 -20.03 12.02
C PRO A 178 13.60 -21.21 12.99
N GLY A 179 13.59 -22.43 12.44
CA GLY A 179 13.73 -23.65 13.22
C GLY A 179 15.18 -23.82 13.70
N HIS A 180 15.44 -23.55 14.97
CA HIS A 180 16.68 -23.97 15.62
C HIS A 180 16.71 -25.51 15.74
N ILE A 181 17.66 -26.13 15.05
CA ILE A 181 18.04 -27.53 15.23
C ILE A 181 18.76 -27.64 16.58
N ALA A 182 18.09 -28.18 17.60
CA ALA A 182 18.75 -28.64 18.82
C ALA A 182 19.25 -30.07 18.60
N VAL A 183 20.55 -30.21 18.33
CA VAL A 183 21.25 -31.50 18.33
C VAL A 183 21.33 -32.00 19.78
N ARG A 184 20.66 -33.13 20.07
CA ARG A 184 20.89 -33.91 21.29
C ARG A 184 22.15 -34.77 21.10
N HIS A 185 23.20 -34.48 21.84
CA HIS A 185 24.28 -35.43 22.06
C HIS A 185 23.83 -36.44 23.14
N GLN A 186 23.97 -37.73 22.81
CA GLN A 186 24.00 -38.83 23.77
C GLN A 186 25.37 -38.90 24.44
#